data_AF-A0A518ARP1-F1
#
_entry.id   AF-A0A518ARP1-F1
#
_cell.length_a   1.000
_cell.length_b   1.000
_cell.length_c   1.000
_cell.angle_alpha   90.00
_cell.angle_beta   90.00
_cell.angle_gamma   90.00
#
_symmetry.space_group_name_H-M   'P 1'
#
loop_
_entity.id
_entity.type
_entity.pdbx_description
1 polymer ?
#
loop_
_entity_poly.entity_id
_entity_poly.type
_entity_poly.pdbx_seq_one_letter_code
_entity_poly.pdbx_strand_id
1 'polypeptide(L)'
;MARDKNRIASTQKLGASVKNRSVIRKSSRGLKRRSVLLMIPLTILTLGIYMNYWVHVNAIAINRRFGCEQVSMKIVWAYWAVTGFTFALVTDLILTKVYEPHLIDSMMQFVDKVHIVFTLIVAFAIRGGLDAMLPIEAPNNQRFKGLWTFLFNVFYLQWKVNRHLESGVFQPAE
;
A
#
# COMPACT_ATOMS: atom_id res chain seq x y z
N MET A 1 2.35 -13.05 61.45
CA MET A 1 2.88 -13.86 60.32
C MET A 1 2.14 -13.68 58.98
N ALA A 2 1.22 -12.71 58.83
CA ALA A 2 0.41 -12.55 57.60
C ALA A 2 0.78 -11.35 56.71
N ARG A 3 1.76 -10.51 57.10
CA ARG A 3 2.11 -9.26 56.40
C ARG A 3 3.10 -9.44 55.23
N ASP A 4 3.76 -10.59 55.12
CA ASP A 4 4.86 -10.78 54.16
C ASP A 4 4.41 -11.36 52.80
N LYS A 5 3.27 -12.05 52.75
CA LYS A 5 2.78 -12.69 51.51
C LYS A 5 2.30 -11.69 50.45
N ASN A 6 1.87 -10.49 50.84
CA ASN A 6 1.39 -9.47 49.90
C ASN A 6 2.51 -8.74 49.15
N ARG A 7 3.75 -8.78 49.65
CA ARG A 7 4.86 -8.07 49.00
C ARG A 7 5.46 -8.85 47.82
N ILE A 8 5.32 -10.18 47.84
CA ILE A 8 5.82 -11.07 46.79
C ILE A 8 4.85 -11.11 45.59
N ALA A 9 3.54 -10.95 45.83
CA ALA A 9 2.55 -10.90 44.74
C ALA A 9 2.61 -9.61 43.90
N SER A 10 3.05 -8.49 44.49
CA SER A 10 3.16 -7.20 43.77
C SER A 10 4.39 -7.13 42.85
N THR A 11 5.49 -7.79 43.18
CA THR A 11 6.70 -7.79 42.35
C THR A 11 6.59 -8.74 41.15
N GLN A 12 5.81 -9.82 41.26
CA GLN A 12 5.58 -10.74 40.14
C GLN A 12 4.67 -10.15 39.05
N LYS A 13 3.69 -9.30 39.42
CA LYS A 13 2.84 -8.59 38.45
C LYS A 13 3.58 -7.47 37.69
N LEU A 14 4.60 -6.85 38.28
CA LEU A 14 5.43 -5.87 37.57
C LEU A 14 6.44 -6.52 36.61
N GLY A 15 6.98 -7.69 36.94
CA GLY A 15 7.86 -8.45 36.04
C GLY A 15 7.16 -8.98 34.78
N ALA A 16 5.87 -9.32 34.89
CA ALA A 16 5.07 -9.81 33.76
C ALA A 16 4.62 -8.70 32.78
N SER A 17 4.53 -7.44 33.23
CA SER A 17 4.11 -6.30 32.38
C SER A 17 5.27 -5.74 31.55
N VAL A 18 6.51 -5.85 32.01
CA VAL A 18 7.70 -5.34 31.30
C VAL A 18 8.17 -6.30 30.20
N LYS A 19 7.90 -7.60 30.33
CA LYS A 19 8.37 -8.61 29.36
C LYS A 19 7.55 -8.69 28.07
N ASN A 20 6.43 -7.97 27.98
CA ASN A 20 5.54 -8.00 26.81
C ASN A 20 5.66 -6.77 25.87
N ARG A 21 6.64 -5.88 26.10
CA ARG A 21 6.92 -4.75 25.19
C ARG A 21 8.06 -4.98 24.19
N SER A 22 8.81 -6.08 24.31
CA SER A 22 10.00 -6.32 23.46
C SER A 22 9.75 -7.23 22.25
N VAL A 23 8.50 -7.62 21.97
CA VAL A 23 8.16 -8.45 20.80
C VAL A 23 7.23 -7.72 19.82
N ILE A 24 7.26 -6.39 19.79
CA ILE A 24 7.00 -5.71 18.51
C ILE A 24 8.32 -5.77 17.75
N ARG A 25 8.55 -6.92 17.09
CA ARG A 25 9.63 -7.06 16.12
C ARG A 25 9.60 -5.83 15.22
N LYS A 26 10.66 -5.04 15.29
CA LYS A 26 10.99 -3.92 14.40
C LYS A 26 11.18 -4.49 12.99
N SER A 27 10.08 -4.88 12.34
CA SER A 27 10.08 -5.26 10.93
C SER A 27 10.27 -3.97 10.13
N SER A 28 11.40 -3.88 9.45
CA SER A 28 11.98 -2.79 8.65
C SER A 28 11.18 -2.42 7.38
N ARG A 29 9.85 -2.29 7.50
CA ARG A 29 8.94 -1.99 6.38
C ARG A 29 8.02 -0.81 6.70
N GLY A 30 8.59 0.34 7.01
CA GLY A 30 7.90 1.64 6.90
C GLY A 30 7.81 2.11 5.44
N LEU A 31 7.37 3.35 5.23
CA LEU A 31 7.42 3.99 3.90
C LEU A 31 8.87 4.05 3.42
N LYS A 32 9.14 3.50 2.24
CA LYS A 32 10.48 3.48 1.65
C LYS A 32 10.61 4.55 0.57
N ARG A 33 11.71 5.29 0.62
CA ARG A 33 12.10 6.18 -0.48
C ARG A 33 12.40 5.34 -1.71
N ARG A 34 11.82 5.68 -2.85
CA ARG A 34 12.04 5.00 -4.14
C ARG A 34 12.10 6.03 -5.26
N SER A 35 13.03 5.87 -6.20
CA SER A 35 13.11 6.77 -7.36
C SER A 35 11.87 6.60 -8.23
N VAL A 36 11.08 7.67 -8.39
CA VAL A 36 9.89 7.68 -9.26
C VAL A 36 10.29 7.45 -10.71
N LEU A 37 11.43 8.02 -11.12
CA LEU A 37 11.96 7.87 -12.46
C LEU A 37 12.36 6.41 -12.76
N LEU A 38 12.79 5.66 -11.75
CA LEU A 38 13.09 4.23 -11.87
C LEU A 38 11.81 3.37 -11.83
N MET A 39 10.73 3.84 -11.22
CA MET A 39 9.45 3.13 -11.21
C MET A 39 8.82 3.03 -12.59
N ILE A 40 8.94 4.07 -13.42
CA ILE A 40 8.36 4.08 -14.78
C ILE A 40 8.87 2.91 -15.63
N PRO A 41 10.19 2.76 -15.90
CA PRO A 41 10.70 1.66 -16.69
C PRO A 41 10.45 0.32 -16.01
N LEU A 42 10.46 0.25 -14.67
CA LEU A 42 10.18 -0.98 -13.95
C LEU A 42 8.71 -1.41 -14.10
N THR A 43 7.76 -0.48 -14.11
CA THR A 43 6.35 -0.75 -14.40
C THR A 43 6.17 -1.24 -15.84
N ILE A 44 6.88 -0.64 -16.81
CA ILE A 44 6.84 -1.08 -18.22
C ILE A 44 7.42 -2.49 -18.36
N LEU A 45 8.62 -2.73 -17.83
CA LEU A 45 9.33 -4.02 -17.93
C LEU A 45 8.59 -5.15 -17.21
N THR A 46 7.87 -4.85 -16.13
CA THR A 46 7.09 -5.83 -15.38
C THR A 46 5.63 -5.90 -15.81
N LEU A 47 5.26 -5.24 -16.92
CA LEU A 47 3.88 -5.19 -17.42
C LEU A 47 2.85 -4.80 -16.34
N GLY A 48 3.21 -3.87 -15.46
CA GLY A 48 2.32 -3.40 -14.39
C GLY A 48 2.37 -4.20 -13.08
N ILE A 49 3.04 -5.36 -13.02
CA ILE A 49 3.15 -6.16 -11.78
C ILE A 49 3.80 -5.34 -10.65
N TYR A 50 4.78 -4.49 -10.99
CA TYR A 50 5.42 -3.63 -10.01
C TYR A 50 4.43 -2.66 -9.32
N MET A 51 3.40 -2.17 -10.02
CA MET A 51 2.38 -1.30 -9.40
C MET A 51 1.58 -2.05 -8.33
N ASN A 52 1.20 -3.30 -8.60
CA ASN A 52 0.50 -4.16 -7.64
C ASN A 52 1.33 -4.40 -6.38
N TYR A 53 2.62 -4.69 -6.56
CA TYR A 53 3.56 -4.80 -5.45
C TYR A 53 3.68 -3.49 -4.65
N TRP A 54 3.79 -2.35 -5.35
CA TRP A 54 3.90 -1.04 -4.72
C TRP A 54 2.67 -0.71 -3.86
N VAL A 55 1.47 -0.93 -4.39
CA VAL A 55 0.20 -0.72 -3.68
C VAL A 55 0.16 -1.56 -2.42
N HIS A 56 0.48 -2.85 -2.53
CA HIS A 56 0.43 -3.79 -1.41
C HIS A 56 1.38 -3.37 -0.28
N VAL A 57 2.63 -3.01 -0.61
CA VAL A 57 3.61 -2.55 0.37
C VAL A 57 3.16 -1.26 1.06
N ASN A 58 2.60 -0.29 0.33
CA ASN A 58 2.14 0.97 0.91
C ASN A 58 0.89 0.78 1.76
N ALA A 59 -0.07 -0.05 1.34
CA ALA A 59 -1.25 -0.38 2.14
C ALA A 59 -0.87 -1.00 3.49
N ILE A 60 0.09 -1.93 3.50
CA ILE A 60 0.62 -2.53 4.74
C ILE A 60 1.30 -1.47 5.60
N ALA A 61 2.15 -0.64 5.02
CA ALA A 61 2.84 0.42 5.75
C ALA A 61 1.85 1.40 6.40
N ILE A 62 0.76 1.73 5.68
CA ILE A 62 -0.31 2.58 6.17
C ILE A 62 -1.05 1.94 7.34
N ASN A 63 -1.64 0.77 7.13
CA ASN A 63 -2.45 0.11 8.16
C ASN A 63 -1.63 -0.16 9.44
N ARG A 64 -0.35 -0.48 9.27
CA ARG A 64 0.55 -0.69 10.40
C ARG A 64 0.82 0.59 11.21
N ARG A 65 0.87 1.76 10.57
CA ARG A 65 1.09 3.04 11.27
C ARG A 65 -0.07 3.38 12.20
N PHE A 66 -1.30 3.11 11.78
CA PHE A 66 -2.50 3.40 12.56
C PHE A 66 -2.89 2.28 13.53
N GLY A 67 -2.36 1.06 13.32
CA GLY A 67 -2.79 -0.12 14.07
C GLY A 67 -4.21 -0.59 13.70
N CYS A 68 -4.79 -0.03 12.64
CA CYS A 68 -6.12 -0.36 12.12
C CYS A 68 -6.12 -0.33 10.58
N GLU A 69 -7.14 -0.93 9.97
CA GLU A 69 -7.28 -1.03 8.51
C GLU A 69 -7.80 0.29 7.91
N GLN A 70 -6.90 1.23 7.65
CA GLN A 70 -7.21 2.49 6.95
C GLN A 70 -7.39 2.30 5.44
N VAL A 71 -6.57 1.44 4.84
CA VAL A 71 -6.70 1.00 3.45
C VAL A 71 -7.21 -0.43 3.48
N SER A 72 -8.40 -0.67 2.93
CA SER A 72 -8.94 -2.03 2.98
C SER A 72 -8.07 -3.00 2.19
N MET A 73 -7.58 -4.04 2.85
CA MET A 73 -6.82 -5.11 2.20
C MET A 73 -7.68 -5.89 1.21
N LYS A 74 -9.00 -5.90 1.40
CA LYS A 74 -9.94 -6.51 0.44
C LYS A 74 -9.85 -5.81 -0.92
N ILE A 75 -9.75 -4.48 -0.94
CA ILE A 75 -9.59 -3.70 -2.18
C ILE A 75 -8.25 -3.99 -2.84
N VAL A 76 -7.18 -4.10 -2.05
CA VAL A 76 -5.84 -4.46 -2.55
C VAL A 76 -5.86 -5.86 -3.18
N TRP A 77 -6.45 -6.85 -2.52
CA TRP A 77 -6.58 -8.20 -3.07
C TRP A 77 -7.48 -8.26 -4.30
N ALA A 78 -8.56 -7.48 -4.34
CA ALA A 78 -9.40 -7.37 -5.53
C ALA A 78 -8.62 -6.82 -6.73
N TYR A 79 -7.77 -5.81 -6.51
CA TYR A 79 -6.91 -5.28 -7.57
C TYR A 79 -5.87 -6.30 -8.07
N TRP A 80 -5.29 -7.08 -7.15
CA TRP A 80 -4.43 -8.21 -7.52
C TRP A 80 -5.18 -9.26 -8.34
N ALA A 81 -6.41 -9.59 -7.97
CA ALA A 81 -7.23 -10.56 -8.70
C ALA A 81 -7.56 -10.06 -10.12
N VAL A 82 -7.93 -8.79 -10.28
CA VAL A 82 -8.18 -8.19 -11.60
C VAL A 82 -6.92 -8.23 -12.45
N THR A 83 -5.77 -7.82 -11.91
CA THR A 83 -4.48 -7.86 -12.64
C THR A 83 -4.11 -9.29 -13.04
N GLY A 84 -4.24 -10.25 -12.12
CA GLY A 84 -3.94 -11.65 -12.37
C GLY A 84 -4.87 -12.26 -13.43
N PHE A 85 -6.15 -11.91 -13.40
CA PHE A 85 -7.12 -12.31 -14.41
C PHE A 85 -6.78 -11.73 -15.80
N THR A 86 -6.43 -10.45 -15.88
CA THR A 86 -5.95 -9.84 -17.13
C THR A 86 -4.73 -10.58 -17.68
N PHE A 87 -3.76 -10.91 -16.81
CA PHE A 87 -2.55 -11.62 -17.22
C PHE A 87 -2.86 -13.04 -17.71
N ALA A 88 -3.78 -13.75 -17.04
CA ALA A 88 -4.23 -15.07 -17.47
C ALA A 88 -4.90 -15.03 -18.84
N LEU A 89 -5.79 -14.06 -19.09
CA LEU A 89 -6.43 -13.86 -20.40
C LEU A 89 -5.43 -13.57 -21.51
N VAL A 90 -4.48 -12.66 -21.27
CA VAL A 90 -3.42 -12.34 -22.24
C VAL A 90 -2.55 -13.57 -22.53
N THR A 91 -2.22 -14.35 -21.51
CA THR A 91 -1.40 -15.56 -21.66
C THR A 91 -2.14 -16.64 -22.46
N ASP A 92 -3.42 -16.88 -22.15
CA ASP A 92 -4.26 -17.85 -22.86
C ASP A 92 -4.39 -17.49 -24.34
N LEU A 93 -4.61 -16.20 -24.65
CA LEU A 93 -4.67 -15.71 -26.03
C LEU A 93 -3.37 -15.97 -26.81
N ILE A 94 -2.21 -15.75 -26.19
CA ILE A 94 -0.91 -15.97 -26.82
C ILE A 94 -0.66 -17.47 -27.07
N LEU A 95 -1.06 -18.33 -26.13
CA LEU A 95 -0.79 -19.77 -26.18
C LEU A 95 -1.72 -20.53 -27.13
N THR A 96 -3.03 -20.23 -27.10
CA THR A 96 -4.04 -20.99 -27.84
C THR A 96 -4.08 -20.64 -29.32
N LYS A 97 -3.59 -19.46 -29.72
CA LYS A 97 -3.65 -18.93 -31.11
C LYS A 97 -5.07 -18.92 -31.72
N VAL A 98 -6.11 -19.09 -30.92
CA VAL A 98 -7.50 -19.01 -31.36
C VAL A 98 -7.85 -17.54 -31.47
N TYR A 99 -7.74 -16.99 -32.67
CA TYR A 99 -7.95 -15.57 -32.93
C TYR A 99 -9.32 -15.36 -33.58
N GLU A 100 -10.37 -15.21 -32.77
CA GLU A 100 -11.60 -14.54 -33.19
C GLU A 100 -11.48 -13.05 -32.88
N PRO A 101 -11.06 -12.21 -33.85
CA PRO A 101 -10.61 -10.85 -33.57
C PRO A 101 -11.66 -9.99 -32.87
N HIS A 102 -12.94 -10.12 -33.25
CA HIS A 102 -14.02 -9.30 -32.71
C HIS A 102 -14.33 -9.57 -31.23
N LEU A 103 -14.30 -10.84 -30.80
CA LEU A 103 -14.60 -11.22 -29.43
C LEU A 103 -13.44 -10.85 -28.50
N ILE A 104 -12.21 -11.07 -28.94
CA ILE A 104 -10.98 -10.75 -28.19
C ILE A 104 -10.86 -9.24 -27.97
N ASP A 105 -11.04 -8.43 -29.02
CA ASP A 105 -10.95 -6.97 -28.90
C ASP A 105 -11.97 -6.42 -27.90
N SER A 106 -13.20 -6.94 -27.94
CA SER A 106 -14.27 -6.53 -27.03
C SER A 106 -13.95 -6.90 -25.57
N MET A 107 -13.43 -8.11 -25.34
CA MET A 107 -13.01 -8.55 -24.00
C MET A 107 -11.83 -7.74 -23.47
N MET A 108 -10.81 -7.48 -24.30
CA MET A 108 -9.65 -6.68 -23.91
C MET A 108 -10.06 -5.24 -23.54
N GLN A 109 -10.91 -4.60 -24.34
CA GLN A 109 -11.43 -3.26 -24.03
C GLN A 109 -12.22 -3.23 -22.71
N PHE A 110 -12.99 -4.28 -22.42
CA PHE A 110 -13.71 -4.39 -21.17
C PHE A 110 -12.75 -4.52 -19.98
N VAL A 111 -11.77 -5.42 -20.09
CA VAL A 111 -10.76 -5.66 -19.05
C VAL A 111 -9.92 -4.40 -18.79
N ASP A 112 -9.53 -3.67 -19.83
CA ASP A 112 -8.79 -2.41 -19.70
C ASP A 112 -9.57 -1.36 -18.92
N LYS A 113 -10.87 -1.20 -19.22
CA LYS A 113 -11.75 -0.26 -18.49
C LYS A 113 -11.87 -0.65 -17.03
N VAL A 114 -12.09 -1.92 -16.73
CA VAL A 114 -12.16 -2.43 -15.35
C VAL A 114 -10.84 -2.18 -14.63
N HIS A 115 -9.71 -2.49 -15.27
CA HIS A 115 -8.39 -2.29 -14.70
C HIS A 115 -8.11 -0.80 -14.39
N ILE A 116 -8.48 0.13 -15.27
CA ILE A 116 -8.36 1.58 -15.03
C ILE A 116 -9.20 2.00 -13.81
N VAL A 117 -10.45 1.54 -13.71
CA VAL A 117 -11.33 1.86 -12.58
C VAL A 117 -10.74 1.36 -11.26
N PHE A 118 -10.28 0.10 -11.21
CA PHE A 118 -9.65 -0.45 -10.01
C PHE A 118 -8.34 0.27 -9.65
N THR A 119 -7.53 0.63 -10.64
CA THR A 119 -6.30 1.42 -10.44
C THR A 119 -6.62 2.75 -9.76
N LEU A 120 -7.67 3.44 -10.20
CA LEU A 120 -8.12 4.69 -9.58
C LEU A 120 -8.62 4.47 -8.15
N ILE A 121 -9.51 3.48 -7.93
CA ILE A 121 -10.05 3.17 -6.60
C ILE A 121 -8.92 2.96 -5.59
N VAL A 122 -7.94 2.13 -5.97
CA VAL A 122 -6.78 1.82 -5.14
C VAL A 122 -5.90 3.05 -4.92
N ALA A 123 -5.63 3.84 -5.96
CA ALA A 123 -4.83 5.06 -5.84
C ALA A 123 -5.48 6.05 -4.87
N PHE A 124 -6.79 6.24 -4.93
CA PHE A 124 -7.53 7.08 -3.99
C PHE A 124 -7.59 6.51 -2.57
N ALA A 125 -7.71 5.18 -2.42
CA ALA A 125 -7.65 4.53 -1.11
C ALA A 125 -6.28 4.73 -0.44
N ILE A 126 -5.18 4.47 -1.16
CA ILE A 126 -3.82 4.70 -0.67
C ILE A 126 -3.61 6.17 -0.33
N ARG A 127 -4.05 7.08 -1.20
CA ARG A 127 -3.99 8.52 -0.98
C ARG A 127 -4.71 8.92 0.31
N GLY A 128 -5.92 8.43 0.56
CA GLY A 128 -6.66 8.71 1.80
C GLY A 128 -5.86 8.26 3.02
N GLY A 129 -5.29 7.06 2.96
CA GLY A 129 -4.42 6.54 4.02
C GLY A 129 -3.13 7.34 4.24
N LEU A 130 -2.50 7.84 3.17
CA LEU A 130 -1.32 8.70 3.26
C LEU A 130 -1.65 10.11 3.78
N ASP A 131 -2.77 10.68 3.36
CA ASP A 131 -3.21 12.01 3.81
C ASP A 131 -3.59 11.98 5.29
N ALA A 132 -4.18 10.87 5.77
CA ALA A 132 -4.46 10.66 7.19
C ALA A 132 -3.19 10.60 8.06
N MET A 133 -2.01 10.31 7.49
CA MET A 133 -0.74 10.32 8.24
C MET A 133 -0.21 11.72 8.49
N LEU A 134 -0.70 12.71 7.75
CA LEU A 134 -0.28 14.09 7.93
C LEU A 134 -0.93 14.67 9.20
N PRO A 135 -0.25 15.60 9.89
CA PRO A 135 -0.86 16.36 10.97
C PRO A 135 -2.15 17.05 10.52
N ILE A 136 -3.12 17.19 11.42
CA ILE A 136 -4.40 17.87 11.12
C ILE A 136 -4.15 19.30 10.59
N GLU A 137 -3.18 19.99 11.19
CA GLU A 137 -2.75 21.35 10.86
C GLU A 137 -1.78 21.43 9.66
N ALA A 138 -1.51 20.31 8.99
CA ALA A 138 -0.62 20.32 7.83
C ALA A 138 -1.16 21.27 6.75
N PRO A 139 -0.33 22.22 6.26
CA PRO A 139 -0.78 23.20 5.28
C PRO A 139 -1.22 22.52 3.97
N ASN A 140 -2.14 23.16 3.26
CA ASN A 140 -2.80 22.56 2.08
C ASN A 140 -1.83 22.16 0.95
N ASN A 141 -0.65 22.79 0.88
CA ASN A 141 0.40 22.41 -0.07
C ASN A 141 1.04 21.03 0.26
N GLN A 142 1.05 20.63 1.52
CA GLN A 142 1.54 19.33 1.97
C GLN A 142 0.51 18.22 1.74
N ARG A 143 -0.78 18.53 1.71
CA ARG A 143 -1.83 17.52 1.47
C ARG A 143 -1.81 16.96 0.07
N PHE A 144 -2.23 15.71 -0.08
CA PHE A 144 -2.32 15.08 -1.40
C PHE A 144 -3.45 15.74 -2.20
N LYS A 145 -3.27 16.07 -3.49
CA LYS A 145 -4.26 16.78 -4.31
C LYS A 145 -5.01 15.84 -5.25
N GLY A 146 -6.34 15.87 -5.27
CA GLY A 146 -7.19 14.85 -5.90
C GLY A 146 -6.91 14.68 -7.39
N LEU A 147 -6.93 15.82 -8.09
CA LEU A 147 -6.66 15.91 -9.52
C LEU A 147 -5.31 15.30 -9.92
N TRP A 148 -4.26 15.53 -9.12
CA TRP A 148 -2.93 14.99 -9.40
C TRP A 148 -2.86 13.47 -9.17
N THR A 149 -3.59 12.96 -8.18
CA THR A 149 -3.75 11.50 -8.01
C THR A 149 -4.51 10.88 -9.17
N PHE A 150 -5.54 11.54 -9.69
CA PHE A 150 -6.29 11.04 -10.85
C PHE A 150 -5.43 10.98 -12.12
N LEU A 151 -4.66 12.04 -12.41
CA LEU A 151 -3.85 12.11 -13.65
C LEU A 151 -2.60 11.22 -13.60
N PHE A 152 -1.90 11.18 -12.47
CA PHE A 152 -0.58 10.53 -12.36
C PHE A 152 -0.57 9.28 -11.47
N ASN A 153 -1.70 8.94 -10.85
CA ASN A 153 -1.90 7.73 -10.05
C ASN A 153 -0.78 7.51 -9.03
N VAL A 154 -0.25 6.29 -9.00
CA VAL A 154 0.80 5.82 -8.10
C VAL A 154 2.08 6.65 -8.21
N PHE A 155 2.43 7.18 -9.39
CA PHE A 155 3.66 7.93 -9.59
C PHE A 155 3.65 9.26 -8.82
N TYR A 156 2.52 9.99 -8.85
CA TYR A 156 2.37 11.20 -8.06
C TYR A 156 2.38 10.92 -6.55
N LEU A 157 1.73 9.83 -6.13
CA LEU A 157 1.76 9.43 -4.71
C LEU A 157 3.18 9.12 -4.25
N GLN A 158 3.95 8.34 -5.01
CA GLN A 158 5.35 8.08 -4.66
C GLN A 158 6.19 9.35 -4.64
N TRP A 159 6.05 10.22 -5.65
CA TRP A 159 6.78 11.49 -5.69
C TRP A 159 6.53 12.31 -4.43
N LYS A 160 5.26 12.39 -4.00
CA LYS A 160 4.88 13.14 -2.81
C LYS A 160 5.32 12.46 -1.51
N VAL A 161 5.24 11.14 -1.42
CA VAL A 161 5.81 10.36 -0.30
C VAL A 161 7.31 10.63 -0.16
N ASN A 162 8.07 10.65 -1.26
CA ASN A 162 9.50 10.99 -1.23
C ASN A 162 9.74 12.40 -0.69
N ARG A 163 8.97 13.39 -1.16
CA ARG A 163 9.04 14.78 -0.66
C ARG A 163 8.79 14.86 0.84
N HIS A 164 7.81 14.11 1.37
CA HIS A 164 7.51 14.07 2.80
C HIS A 164 8.56 13.32 3.64
N LEU A 165 9.21 12.31 3.06
CA LEU A 165 10.36 11.65 3.68
C LEU A 165 11.58 12.59 3.74
N GLU A 166 11.82 13.36 2.68
CA GLU A 166 12.90 14.36 2.61
C GLU A 166 12.69 15.50 3.61
N SER A 167 11.45 15.94 3.81
CA SER A 167 11.11 16.98 4.78
C SER A 167 10.98 16.48 6.22
N GLY A 168 11.19 15.19 6.49
CA GLY A 168 11.07 14.58 7.82
C GLY A 168 9.64 14.47 8.37
N VAL A 169 8.61 14.74 7.55
CA VAL A 169 7.20 14.62 7.93
C VAL A 169 6.83 13.13 8.09
N PHE A 170 7.35 12.29 7.21
CA PHE A 170 7.26 10.84 7.34
C PHE A 170 8.57 10.28 7.89
N GLN A 171 8.45 9.34 8.84
CA GLN A 171 9.60 8.60 9.34
C GLN A 171 9.97 7.50 8.34
N PRO A 172 11.23 7.41 7.90
CA PRO A 172 11.67 6.36 6.99
C PRO A 172 11.58 4.99 7.67
N ALA A 173 11.40 3.94 6.86
CA ALA A 173 11.69 2.59 7.29
C ALA A 173 13.18 2.48 7.64
N GLU A 174 13.52 2.26 8.91
CA GLU A 174 14.83 1.73 9.29
C GLU A 174 15.06 0.34 8.69
#